data_AF-A0AAW8QS13-F1
#
_entry.id   AF-A0AAW8QS13-F1
#
_cell.length_a   1.000
_cell.length_b   1.000
_cell.length_c   1.000
_cell.angle_alpha   90.00
_cell.angle_beta   90.00
_cell.angle_gamma   90.00
#
_symmetry.space_group_name_H-M   'P 1'
#
loop_
_entity.id
_entity.type
_entity.pdbx_description
1 polymer ?
#
loop_
_entity_poly.entity_id
_entity_poly.type
_entity_poly.pdbx_seq_one_letter_code
_entity_poly.pdbx_strand_id
1 'polypeptide(L)'
;MAGYTDATKKFLSSLNGKGKWWDKIYSPGHEVPVSGIYRCIICEKEIASNKDDSFPPQNHHQHASGARISWQLVIRADTKNEWSKGT
;
A
#
# COMPACT_ATOMS: atom_id res chain seq x y z
N MET A 1 2.78 -0.52 -11.18
CA MET A 1 1.43 -1.02 -10.89
C MET A 1 1.53 -2.46 -10.39
N ALA A 2 0.68 -2.88 -9.46
CA ALA A 2 0.57 -4.29 -9.05
C ALA A 2 -0.03 -5.16 -10.18
N GLY A 3 0.68 -6.22 -10.55
CA GLY A 3 0.25 -7.20 -11.56
C GLY A 3 -0.15 -8.54 -10.94
N TYR A 4 -1.04 -9.26 -11.60
CA TYR A 4 -1.40 -10.64 -11.27
C TYR A 4 -1.61 -11.46 -12.56
N THR A 5 -1.62 -12.78 -12.44
CA THR A 5 -1.90 -13.71 -13.55
C THR A 5 -3.22 -14.43 -13.32
N ASP A 6 -3.81 -15.02 -14.36
CA ASP A 6 -5.05 -15.81 -14.22
C ASP A 6 -4.90 -16.94 -13.18
N ALA A 7 -3.73 -17.59 -13.16
CA ALA A 7 -3.42 -18.65 -12.21
C ALA A 7 -3.40 -18.17 -10.75
N THR A 8 -3.04 -16.91 -10.52
CA THR A 8 -2.91 -16.32 -9.16
C THR A 8 -4.13 -15.49 -8.75
N LYS A 9 -5.02 -15.16 -9.69
CA LYS A 9 -6.27 -14.42 -9.44
C LYS A 9 -7.13 -15.03 -8.33
N LYS A 10 -7.16 -16.38 -8.23
CA LYS A 10 -7.91 -17.11 -7.18
C LYS A 10 -7.45 -16.83 -5.74
N PHE A 11 -6.27 -16.24 -5.56
CA PHE A 11 -5.75 -15.83 -4.25
C PHE A 11 -6.05 -14.37 -3.91
N LEU A 12 -6.70 -13.64 -4.83
CA LEU A 12 -7.06 -12.24 -4.65
C LEU A 12 -8.54 -12.13 -4.30
N SER A 13 -8.84 -11.26 -3.34
CA SER A 13 -10.21 -10.87 -2.99
C SER A 13 -10.46 -9.43 -3.42
N SER A 14 -11.61 -9.18 -4.05
CA SER A 14 -12.08 -7.81 -4.28
C SER A 14 -12.69 -7.27 -2.99
N LEU A 15 -12.17 -6.16 -2.50
CA LEU A 15 -12.64 -5.52 -1.27
C LEU A 15 -13.53 -4.32 -1.61
N ASN A 16 -14.56 -4.08 -0.81
CA ASN A 16 -15.53 -2.99 -1.01
C ASN A 16 -15.00 -1.58 -0.66
N GLY A 17 -13.70 -1.42 -0.41
CA GLY A 17 -13.09 -0.14 -0.04
C GLY A 17 -13.44 0.36 1.37
N LYS A 18 -14.17 -0.39 2.20
CA LYS A 18 -14.46 0.02 3.58
C LYS A 18 -13.19 -0.09 4.43
N GLY A 19 -12.55 1.05 4.68
CA GLY A 19 -11.39 1.15 5.56
C GLY A 19 -10.72 2.51 5.41
N LYS A 20 -10.53 3.24 6.52
CA LYS A 20 -9.96 4.61 6.49
C LYS A 20 -8.55 4.66 5.90
N TRP A 21 -7.87 3.52 5.78
CA TRP A 21 -6.53 3.44 5.23
C TRP A 21 -6.48 3.56 3.71
N TRP A 22 -7.59 3.35 3.00
CA TRP A 22 -7.67 3.47 1.54
C TRP A 22 -7.64 4.93 1.08
N ASP A 23 -8.29 5.83 1.83
CA ASP A 23 -8.44 7.25 1.47
C ASP A 23 -7.36 8.15 2.07
N LYS A 24 -6.49 7.61 2.93
CA LYS A 24 -5.45 8.37 3.63
C LYS A 24 -4.18 8.47 2.81
N ILE A 25 -3.54 9.64 2.91
CA ILE A 25 -2.20 9.91 2.41
C ILE A 25 -1.22 9.93 3.58
N TYR A 26 -0.13 9.17 3.45
CA TYR A 26 0.88 9.01 4.49
C TYR A 26 2.20 9.66 4.09
N SER A 27 2.84 10.31 5.06
CA SER A 27 4.19 10.87 4.91
C SER A 27 5.28 9.81 5.13
N PRO A 28 6.51 10.03 4.65
CA PRO A 28 7.67 9.21 4.99
C PRO A 28 7.84 9.06 6.50
N GLY A 29 8.34 7.90 6.93
CA GLY A 29 8.57 7.60 8.35
C GLY A 29 7.30 7.44 9.20
N HIS A 30 6.10 7.62 8.63
CA HIS A 30 4.87 7.31 9.34
C HIS A 30 4.74 5.79 9.50
N GLU A 31 4.12 5.34 10.60
CA GLU A 31 3.85 3.92 10.82
C GLU A 31 2.85 3.41 9.78
N VAL A 32 3.14 2.25 9.20
CA VAL A 32 2.32 1.62 8.17
C VAL A 32 1.09 0.98 8.84
N PRO A 33 -0.14 1.43 8.53
CA PRO A 33 -1.33 0.98 9.25
C PRO A 33 -1.80 -0.43 8.86
N VAL A 34 -1.49 -0.87 7.64
CA VAL A 34 -1.79 -2.21 7.11
C VAL A 34 -0.70 -2.65 6.13
N SER A 35 -0.35 -3.94 6.12
CA SER A 35 0.59 -4.47 5.14
C SER A 35 0.00 -4.39 3.74
N GLY A 36 0.82 -4.09 2.74
CA GLY A 36 0.34 -3.94 1.37
C GLY A 36 1.30 -3.26 0.41
N ILE A 37 0.78 -2.95 -0.78
CA ILE A 37 1.44 -2.14 -1.80
C ILE A 37 0.88 -0.72 -1.71
N TYR A 38 1.79 0.24 -1.57
CA TYR A 38 1.48 1.67 -1.54
C TYR A 38 2.10 2.35 -2.75
N ARG A 39 1.41 3.35 -3.30
CA ARG A 39 1.86 4.16 -4.45
C ARG A 39 2.11 5.59 -4.00
N CYS A 40 3.19 6.19 -4.48
CA CYS A 40 3.43 7.61 -4.35
C CYS A 40 2.48 8.38 -5.28
N ILE A 41 1.65 9.28 -4.74
CA ILE A 41 0.70 10.06 -5.57
C ILE A 41 1.40 11.13 -6.44
N ILE A 42 2.69 11.35 -6.24
CA ILE A 42 3.48 12.36 -6.97
C ILE A 42 4.24 11.75 -8.16
N CYS A 43 4.94 10.63 -7.94
CA CYS A 43 5.80 10.00 -8.96
C CYS A 43 5.37 8.59 -9.35
N GLU A 44 4.26 8.10 -8.79
CA GLU A 44 3.63 6.83 -9.13
C GLU A 44 4.45 5.57 -8.84
N LYS A 45 5.67 5.72 -8.29
CA LYS A 45 6.47 4.61 -7.76
C LYS A 45 5.73 3.93 -6.63
N GLU A 46 5.86 2.61 -6.58
CA GLU A 46 5.23 1.76 -5.57
C GLU A 46 6.27 1.18 -4.61
N ILE A 47 5.81 0.85 -3.42
CA ILE A 47 6.55 0.15 -2.39
C ILE A 47 5.68 -0.95 -1.79
N ALA A 48 6.32 -2.04 -1.37
CA ALA A 48 5.72 -3.01 -0.47
C ALA A 48 6.10 -2.63 0.97
N SER A 49 5.11 -2.58 1.86
CA SER A 49 5.33 -2.20 3.26
C SER A 49 4.55 -3.13 4.18
N ASN A 50 5.12 -3.40 5.36
CA ASN A 50 4.53 -4.24 6.38
C ASN A 50 3.88 -3.38 7.46
N LYS A 51 2.74 -3.80 7.98
CA LYS A 51 2.08 -3.17 9.13
C LYS A 51 3.07 -3.03 10.29
N ASP A 52 2.97 -1.91 11.03
CA ASP A 52 3.79 -1.58 12.21
C ASP A 52 5.27 -1.25 11.87
N ASP A 53 5.68 -1.36 10.61
CA ASP A 53 6.95 -0.80 10.12
C ASP A 53 6.80 0.69 9.79
N SER A 54 7.92 1.41 9.65
CA SER A 54 7.90 2.80 9.18
C SER A 54 7.95 2.88 7.65
N PHE A 55 7.14 3.74 7.03
CA PHE A 55 7.28 4.02 5.60
C PHE A 55 8.72 4.44 5.25
N PRO A 56 9.25 4.04 4.07
CA PRO A 56 10.60 4.36 3.67
C PRO A 56 10.90 5.87 3.81
N PRO A 57 12.12 6.22 4.27
CA PRO A 57 12.49 7.61 4.49
C PRO A 57 12.51 8.40 3.18
N GLN A 58 12.41 9.73 3.30
CA GLN A 58 12.31 10.65 2.14
C GLN A 58 13.46 10.50 1.13
N ASN A 59 14.64 10.08 1.59
CA ASN A 59 15.82 9.88 0.74
C ASN A 59 15.83 8.57 -0.05
N HIS A 60 14.79 7.72 0.07
CA HIS A 60 14.74 6.48 -0.70
C HIS A 60 14.56 6.74 -2.21
N HIS A 61 13.90 7.83 -2.60
CA HIS A 61 13.89 8.36 -3.98
C HIS A 61 13.53 9.86 -3.98
N GLN A 62 14.42 10.72 -4.47
CA GLN A 62 14.15 12.17 -4.53
C GLN A 62 13.30 12.54 -5.76
N HIS A 63 12.31 13.42 -5.54
CA HIS A 63 11.60 14.06 -6.64
C HIS A 63 12.40 15.26 -7.15
N ALA A 64 12.56 15.37 -8.47
CA ALA A 64 13.25 16.50 -9.11
C ALA A 64 12.58 17.86 -8.77
N SER A 65 11.28 17.85 -8.48
CA SER A 65 10.49 19.03 -8.11
C SER A 65 10.57 19.43 -6.63
N GLY A 66 11.25 18.65 -5.78
CA GLY A 66 11.28 18.88 -4.32
C GLY A 66 9.96 18.56 -3.60
N ALA A 67 8.95 18.06 -4.31
CA ALA A 67 7.67 17.66 -3.72
C ALA A 67 7.85 16.56 -2.67
N ARG A 68 7.07 16.62 -1.58
CA ARG A 68 7.13 15.62 -0.51
C ARG A 68 6.57 14.28 -1.00
N ILE A 69 7.23 13.19 -0.60
CA ILE A 69 6.71 11.84 -0.84
C ILE A 69 5.38 11.68 -0.08
N SER A 70 4.40 11.06 -0.72
CA SER A 70 3.04 10.93 -0.23
C SER A 70 2.49 9.57 -0.67
N TRP A 71 2.33 8.66 0.29
CA TRP A 71 1.96 7.27 0.04
C TRP A 71 0.45 7.06 0.17
N GLN A 72 -0.15 6.32 -0.76
CA GLN A 72 -1.54 5.89 -0.71
C GLN A 72 -1.61 4.36 -0.93
N LEU A 73 -2.46 3.68 -0.16
CA LEU A 73 -2.63 2.24 -0.29
C LEU A 73 -3.31 1.86 -1.61
N VAL A 74 -2.77 0.84 -2.29
CA VAL A 74 -3.33 0.30 -3.55
C VAL A 74 -3.78 -1.15 -3.38
N ILE A 75 -2.94 -2.00 -2.76
CA ILE A 75 -3.27 -3.40 -2.48
C ILE A 75 -3.05 -3.63 -0.99
N ARG A 76 -4.02 -4.22 -0.28
CA ARG A 76 -3.86 -4.64 1.11
C ARG A 76 -3.51 -6.13 1.14
N ALA A 77 -2.59 -6.49 2.02
CA ALA A 77 -2.26 -7.89 2.31
C ALA A 77 -3.05 -8.37 3.53
N ASP A 78 -3.59 -9.59 3.44
CA ASP A 78 -4.28 -10.28 4.52
C ASP A 78 -3.29 -11.09 5.36
N THR A 79 -2.44 -10.41 6.12
CA THR A 79 -1.36 -11.07 6.90
C THR A 79 -1.88 -11.96 8.04
N LYS A 80 -3.18 -11.89 8.33
CA LYS A 80 -3.85 -12.68 9.37
C LYS A 80 -4.79 -13.75 8.80
N ASN A 81 -4.90 -13.87 7.48
CA ASN A 81 -5.83 -14.79 6.80
C ASN A 81 -7.30 -14.61 7.26
N GLU A 82 -7.76 -13.36 7.34
CA GLU A 82 -9.08 -12.95 7.79
C GLU A 82 -10.12 -12.90 6.66
N TRP A 83 -9.74 -12.71 5.40
CA TRP A 83 -10.70 -12.58 4.28
C TRP A 83 -11.19 -13.90 3.72
N SER A 84 -10.45 -14.99 3.95
CA SER A 84 -10.89 -16.35 3.62
C SER A 84 -11.98 -16.87 4.57
N LYS A 85 -12.24 -16.17 5.67
CA LYS A 85 -13.34 -16.48 6.60
C LYS A 85 -14.56 -15.66 6.18
N GLY A 86 -15.32 -16.19 5.23
CA GLY A 86 -16.57 -15.59 4.78
C GLY A 86 -17.49 -15.26 5.97
N THR A 87 -17.86 -13.99 6.07
CA THR A 87 -19.06 -13.49 6.76
C THR A 87 -19.72 -12.48 5.86
#